data_AF-A0A2E7WZL7-F1
#
_entry.id   AF-A0A2E7WZL7-F1
#
_cell.length_a   1.000
_cell.length_b   1.000
_cell.length_c   1.000
_cell.angle_alpha   90.00
_cell.angle_beta   90.00
_cell.angle_gamma   90.00
#
_symmetry.space_group_name_H-M   'P 1'
#
loop_
_entity.id
_entity.type
_entity.pdbx_description
1 polymer ?
#
loop_
_entity_poly.entity_id
_entity_poly.type
_entity_poly.pdbx_seq_one_letter_code
_entity_poly.pdbx_strand_id
1 'polypeptide(L)'
;MLAELAAFNAGFAIVKSTVSAGRDIASAASGISKMVENKDAMHKRLQKKKNSIFSPGVESDLEEFMALEQMKEAEAQLKQIMIYTGRPGLHGDFLKFCADARKARKEAERKAQAEREEMIETITVVAGVGLGVTAAIGAIIGLVWYFKGF
;
A
#
# COMPACT_ATOMS: atom_id res chain seq x y z
N MET A 1 -15.30 -3.94 -5.80
CA MET A 1 -15.56 -3.83 -4.35
C MET A 1 -15.86 -5.18 -3.72
N LEU A 2 -16.67 -6.02 -4.38
CA LEU A 2 -17.09 -7.35 -3.91
C LEU A 2 -15.98 -8.27 -3.38
N ALA A 3 -14.82 -8.36 -4.06
CA ALA A 3 -13.74 -9.25 -3.62
C ALA A 3 -13.12 -8.84 -2.27
N GLU A 4 -12.94 -7.54 -2.03
CA GLU A 4 -12.35 -7.03 -0.79
C GLU A 4 -13.36 -7.13 0.37
N LEU A 5 -14.63 -6.85 0.09
CA LEU A 5 -15.72 -7.05 1.06
C LEU A 5 -15.89 -8.54 1.43
N ALA A 6 -15.83 -9.45 0.45
CA ALA A 6 -15.90 -10.89 0.70
C ALA A 6 -14.72 -11.39 1.54
N ALA A 7 -13.50 -10.95 1.22
CA ALA A 7 -12.31 -11.29 1.99
C ALA A 7 -12.34 -10.71 3.41
N PHE A 8 -12.86 -9.50 3.57
CA PHE A 8 -13.10 -8.88 4.87
C PHE A 8 -14.11 -9.67 5.70
N ASN A 9 -15.26 -10.03 5.12
CA ASN A 9 -16.29 -10.83 5.78
C ASN A 9 -15.78 -12.23 6.14
N ALA A 10 -14.96 -12.84 5.29
CA ALA A 10 -14.28 -14.10 5.60
C ALA A 10 -13.32 -13.96 6.79
N GLY A 11 -12.56 -12.86 6.87
CA GLY A 11 -11.74 -12.53 8.04
C GLY A 11 -12.58 -12.40 9.31
N PHE A 12 -13.71 -11.71 9.22
CA PHE A 12 -14.61 -11.54 10.36
C PHE A 12 -15.29 -12.83 10.82
N ALA A 13 -15.65 -13.72 9.89
CA ALA A 13 -16.16 -15.05 10.20
C ALA A 13 -15.16 -15.89 11.00
N ILE A 14 -13.86 -15.79 10.68
CA ILE A 14 -12.78 -16.44 11.45
C ILE A 14 -12.72 -15.86 12.87
N VAL A 15 -12.84 -14.54 13.03
CA VAL A 15 -12.87 -13.93 14.37
C VAL A 15 -14.05 -14.45 15.17
N LYS A 16 -15.25 -14.45 14.59
CA LYS A 16 -16.47 -14.95 15.24
C LYS A 16 -16.34 -16.41 15.63
N SER A 17 -15.89 -17.27 14.73
CA SER A 17 -15.74 -18.70 15.02
C SER A 17 -14.71 -18.97 16.12
N THR A 18 -13.61 -18.20 16.13
CA THR A 18 -12.57 -18.31 17.16
C THR A 18 -13.10 -17.93 18.54
N VAL A 19 -13.88 -16.85 18.62
CA VAL A 19 -14.52 -16.40 19.85
C VAL A 19 -15.60 -17.38 20.32
N SER A 20 -16.44 -17.86 19.41
CA SER A 20 -17.47 -18.87 19.72
C SER A 20 -16.87 -20.20 20.21
N ALA A 21 -15.65 -20.55 19.75
CA ALA A 21 -14.91 -21.70 20.24
C ALA A 21 -14.23 -21.46 21.61
N GLY A 22 -14.41 -20.29 22.22
CA GLY A 22 -13.81 -19.93 23.51
C GLY A 22 -12.29 -19.72 23.45
N ARG A 23 -11.73 -19.53 22.24
CA ARG A 23 -10.29 -19.32 22.06
C ARG A 23 -9.94 -17.86 22.22
N ASP A 24 -8.70 -17.60 22.65
CA ASP A 24 -8.18 -16.24 22.81
C ASP A 24 -8.19 -15.48 21.48
N ILE A 25 -8.41 -14.17 21.55
CA ILE A 25 -8.44 -13.27 20.40
C ILE A 25 -7.11 -13.22 19.66
N ALA A 26 -5.99 -13.53 20.33
CA ALA A 26 -4.69 -13.72 19.71
C ALA A 26 -4.74 -14.82 18.62
N SER A 27 -5.54 -15.88 18.82
CA SER A 27 -5.71 -16.94 17.83
C SER A 27 -6.57 -16.53 16.63
N ALA A 28 -7.30 -15.41 16.73
CA ALA A 28 -8.03 -14.80 15.63
C ALA A 28 -7.17 -13.80 14.82
N ALA A 29 -5.86 -13.68 15.11
CA ALA A 29 -4.97 -12.71 14.48
C ALA A 29 -5.03 -12.76 12.93
N SER A 30 -5.08 -13.94 12.33
CA SER A 30 -5.17 -14.09 10.88
C SER A 30 -6.47 -13.52 10.28
N GLY A 31 -7.59 -13.66 11.01
CA GLY A 31 -8.87 -13.05 10.63
C GLY A 31 -8.84 -11.53 10.75
N ILE A 32 -8.26 -11.03 11.84
CA ILE A 32 -8.10 -9.58 12.09
C ILE A 32 -7.18 -8.95 11.04
N SER A 33 -6.06 -9.59 10.70
CA SER A 33 -5.15 -9.12 9.63
C SER A 33 -5.87 -9.00 8.29
N LYS A 34 -6.65 -10.01 7.90
CA LYS A 34 -7.47 -9.95 6.67
C LYS A 34 -8.46 -8.80 6.70
N MET A 35 -9.11 -8.53 7.83
CA MET A 35 -10.02 -7.39 7.95
C MET A 35 -9.29 -6.06 7.74
N VAL A 36 -8.15 -5.85 8.41
CA VAL A 36 -7.37 -4.60 8.29
C VAL A 36 -6.83 -4.40 6.88
N GLU A 37 -6.27 -5.44 6.27
CA GLU A 37 -5.68 -5.37 4.93
C GLU A 37 -6.72 -5.05 3.86
N ASN A 38 -7.88 -5.73 3.90
CA ASN A 38 -8.93 -5.51 2.91
C ASN A 38 -9.64 -4.16 3.12
N LYS A 39 -9.73 -3.65 4.36
CA LYS A 39 -10.19 -2.28 4.63
C LYS A 39 -9.25 -1.25 4.01
N ASP A 40 -7.94 -1.40 4.19
CA ASP A 40 -6.96 -0.50 3.61
C ASP A 40 -6.93 -0.59 2.07
N ALA A 41 -7.10 -1.79 1.50
CA ALA A 41 -7.24 -1.99 0.06
C ALA A 41 -8.47 -1.29 -0.50
N MET A 42 -9.63 -1.42 0.16
CA MET A 42 -10.88 -0.73 -0.20
C MET A 42 -10.69 0.78 -0.23
N HIS A 43 -10.13 1.36 0.84
CA HIS A 43 -9.87 2.80 0.89
C HIS A 43 -8.92 3.26 -0.21
N LYS A 44 -7.86 2.51 -0.52
CA LYS A 44 -6.95 2.83 -1.63
C LYS A 44 -7.68 2.80 -2.98
N ARG A 45 -8.55 1.82 -3.22
CA ARG A 45 -9.36 1.75 -4.45
C ARG A 45 -10.35 2.91 -4.57
N LEU A 46 -11.04 3.26 -3.48
CA LEU A 46 -11.93 4.42 -3.41
C LEU A 46 -11.21 5.72 -3.78
N GLN A 47 -10.03 5.95 -3.20
CA GLN A 47 -9.20 7.13 -3.52
C GLN A 47 -8.77 7.12 -5.00
N LYS A 48 -8.37 5.97 -5.53
CA LYS A 48 -8.00 5.83 -6.95
C LYS A 48 -9.20 6.07 -7.88
N LYS A 49 -10.39 5.58 -7.51
CA LYS A 49 -11.65 5.78 -8.24
C LYS A 49 -12.03 7.27 -8.27
N LYS A 50 -11.98 7.94 -7.12
CA LYS A 50 -12.26 9.38 -6.99
C LYS A 50 -11.34 10.24 -7.87
N ASN A 51 -10.07 9.83 -8.02
CA ASN A 51 -9.10 10.55 -8.85
C ASN A 51 -9.17 10.16 -10.34
N SER A 52 -10.07 9.26 -10.74
CA SER A 52 -10.25 8.85 -12.13
C SER A 52 -11.33 9.70 -12.81
N ILE A 53 -10.97 10.34 -13.92
CA ILE A 53 -11.88 11.19 -14.74
C ILE A 53 -12.98 10.37 -15.44
N PHE A 54 -12.81 9.05 -15.56
CA PHE A 54 -13.69 8.16 -16.32
C PHE A 54 -14.56 7.24 -15.43
N SER A 55 -14.82 7.62 -14.17
CA SER A 55 -15.54 6.72 -13.27
C SER A 55 -17.07 6.71 -13.50
N PRO A 56 -17.73 5.53 -13.57
CA PRO A 56 -19.15 5.42 -13.90
C PRO A 56 -20.08 5.60 -12.67
N GLY A 57 -21.14 6.40 -12.85
CA GLY A 57 -22.52 6.22 -12.34
C GLY A 57 -22.85 6.18 -10.83
N VAL A 58 -23.89 6.92 -10.45
CA VAL A 58 -24.49 7.03 -9.08
C VAL A 58 -24.84 5.69 -8.43
N GLU A 59 -25.21 4.67 -9.21
CA GLU A 59 -25.57 3.34 -8.70
C GLU A 59 -24.37 2.60 -8.10
N SER A 60 -23.17 2.83 -8.65
CA SER A 60 -21.94 2.34 -8.07
C SER A 60 -21.69 2.97 -6.70
N ASP A 61 -21.97 4.25 -6.51
CA ASP A 61 -21.65 4.96 -5.27
C ASP A 61 -22.53 4.51 -4.08
N LEU A 62 -23.77 4.06 -4.33
CA LEU A 62 -24.64 3.50 -3.30
C LEU A 62 -24.14 2.13 -2.82
N GLU A 63 -23.77 1.23 -3.74
CA GLU A 63 -23.21 -0.09 -3.36
C GLU A 63 -21.92 0.07 -2.54
N GLU A 64 -21.08 1.03 -2.92
CA GLU A 64 -19.85 1.36 -2.18
C GLU A 64 -20.14 1.89 -0.78
N PHE A 65 -21.12 2.78 -0.64
CA PHE A 65 -21.56 3.28 0.66
C PHE A 65 -22.06 2.14 1.55
N MET A 66 -22.90 1.26 1.03
CA MET A 66 -23.44 0.11 1.77
C MET A 66 -22.32 -0.87 2.19
N ALA A 67 -21.34 -1.11 1.33
CA ALA A 67 -20.17 -1.92 1.66
C ALA A 67 -19.33 -1.30 2.79
N LEU A 68 -19.10 0.01 2.74
CA LEU A 68 -18.38 0.73 3.79
C LEU A 68 -19.11 0.69 5.13
N GLU A 69 -20.45 0.83 5.13
CA GLU A 69 -21.23 0.74 6.36
C GLU A 69 -21.20 -0.68 6.95
N GLN A 70 -21.28 -1.72 6.12
CA GLN A 70 -21.09 -3.11 6.59
C GLN A 70 -19.72 -3.33 7.23
N MET A 71 -18.65 -2.80 6.63
CA MET A 71 -17.30 -2.91 7.20
C MET A 71 -17.21 -2.18 8.54
N LYS A 72 -17.84 -1.00 8.65
CA LYS A 72 -17.88 -0.22 9.88
C LYS A 72 -18.67 -0.91 10.99
N GLU A 73 -19.79 -1.56 10.66
CA GLU A 73 -20.54 -2.37 11.61
C GLU A 73 -19.72 -3.55 12.12
N ALA A 74 -19.05 -4.27 11.22
CA ALA A 74 -18.16 -5.37 11.58
C ALA A 74 -16.98 -4.91 12.44
N GLU A 75 -16.44 -3.71 12.22
CA GLU A 75 -15.42 -3.10 13.10
C GLU A 75 -15.96 -2.75 14.49
N ALA A 76 -17.20 -2.26 14.58
CA ALA A 76 -17.84 -2.01 15.86
C ALA A 76 -18.02 -3.32 16.64
N GLN A 77 -18.44 -4.39 15.96
CA GLN A 77 -18.53 -5.72 16.55
C GLN A 77 -17.15 -6.27 16.94
N LEU A 78 -16.13 -6.11 16.09
CA LEU A 78 -14.74 -6.49 16.42
C LEU A 78 -14.24 -5.75 17.65
N LYS A 79 -14.51 -4.45 17.77
CA LYS A 79 -14.15 -3.66 18.96
C LYS A 79 -14.82 -4.21 20.22
N GLN A 80 -16.11 -4.54 20.15
CA GLN A 80 -16.81 -5.17 21.28
C GLN A 80 -16.16 -6.50 21.66
N ILE A 81 -15.87 -7.36 20.67
CA ILE A 81 -15.15 -8.62 20.89
C ILE A 81 -13.81 -8.35 21.60
N MET A 82 -13.00 -7.42 21.12
CA MET A 82 -11.71 -7.07 21.74
C MET A 82 -11.82 -6.57 23.18
N ILE A 83 -12.92 -5.88 23.51
CA ILE A 83 -13.17 -5.39 24.87
C ILE A 83 -13.60 -6.53 25.79
N TYR A 84 -14.47 -7.44 25.32
CA TYR A 84 -15.04 -8.49 26.16
C TYR A 84 -14.15 -9.72 26.29
N THR A 85 -13.39 -10.07 25.25
CA THR A 85 -12.55 -11.28 25.25
C THR A 85 -11.07 -10.99 25.47
N GLY A 86 -10.65 -9.73 25.31
CA GLY A 86 -9.25 -9.31 25.41
C GLY A 86 -8.87 -8.69 26.74
N ARG A 87 -7.58 -8.35 26.85
CA ARG A 87 -7.04 -7.54 27.96
C ARG A 87 -7.66 -6.12 27.96
N PRO A 88 -7.85 -5.49 29.14
CA PRO A 88 -8.19 -4.07 29.21
C PRO A 88 -7.26 -3.21 28.35
N GLY A 89 -7.83 -2.34 27.52
CA GLY A 89 -7.08 -1.45 26.63
C GLY A 89 -6.57 -2.10 25.32
N LEU A 90 -6.79 -3.40 25.11
CA LEU A 90 -6.28 -4.13 23.94
C LEU A 90 -6.64 -3.45 22.60
N HIS A 91 -7.88 -2.97 22.46
CA HIS A 91 -8.31 -2.29 21.24
C HIS A 91 -7.52 -1.00 20.99
N GLY A 92 -7.19 -0.24 22.04
CA GLY A 92 -6.39 0.97 21.91
C GLY A 92 -4.95 0.68 21.46
N ASP A 93 -4.34 -0.35 22.03
CA ASP A 93 -3.00 -0.79 21.64
C ASP A 93 -2.99 -1.33 20.20
N PHE A 94 -4.03 -2.05 19.81
CA PHE A 94 -4.22 -2.51 18.44
C PHE A 94 -4.31 -1.35 17.45
N LEU A 95 -5.06 -0.28 17.76
CA LEU A 95 -5.14 0.90 16.89
C LEU A 95 -3.77 1.58 16.74
N LYS A 96 -2.99 1.68 17.83
CA LYS A 96 -1.62 2.21 17.78
C LYS A 96 -0.74 1.33 16.89
N PHE A 97 -0.79 0.00 17.07
CA PHE A 97 -0.05 -0.94 16.25
C PHE A 97 -0.38 -0.79 14.75
N CYS A 98 -1.66 -0.69 14.39
CA CYS A 98 -2.06 -0.46 13.01
C CYS A 98 -1.57 0.90 12.47
N ALA A 99 -1.59 1.95 13.28
CA ALA A 99 -1.08 3.27 12.90
C ALA A 99 0.43 3.24 12.65
N ASP A 100 1.19 2.61 13.55
CA ASP A 100 2.64 2.43 13.43
C ASP A 100 2.99 1.58 12.20
N ALA A 101 2.25 0.48 11.97
CA ALA A 101 2.43 -0.34 10.78
C ALA A 101 2.18 0.44 9.48
N ARG A 102 1.17 1.32 9.45
CA ARG A 102 0.91 2.18 8.28
C ARG A 102 2.02 3.22 8.08
N LYS A 103 2.54 3.79 9.17
CA LYS A 103 3.66 4.73 9.11
C LYS A 103 4.92 4.05 8.58
N ALA A 104 5.26 2.88 9.09
CA ALA A 104 6.38 2.07 8.64
C ALA A 104 6.28 1.70 7.15
N ARG A 105 5.08 1.31 6.66
CA ARG A 105 4.86 1.03 5.23
C ARG A 105 5.10 2.27 4.36
N LYS A 106 4.62 3.44 4.77
CA LYS A 106 4.85 4.71 4.04
C LYS A 106 6.31 5.12 4.04
N GLU A 107 7.02 4.94 5.15
CA GLU A 107 8.45 5.23 5.23
C GLU A 107 9.27 4.29 4.35
N ALA A 108 8.91 3.00 4.30
CA ALA A 108 9.53 2.04 3.39
C ALA A 108 9.27 2.39 1.92
N GLU A 109 8.04 2.76 1.56
CA GLU A 109 7.70 3.23 0.21
C GLU A 109 8.50 4.47 -0.19
N ARG A 110 8.68 5.44 0.71
CA ARG A 110 9.50 6.65 0.47
C ARG A 110 10.98 6.34 0.31
N LYS A 111 11.55 5.47 1.15
CA LYS A 111 12.95 5.03 1.02
C LYS A 111 13.17 4.31 -0.31
N ALA A 112 12.28 3.41 -0.69
CA ALA A 112 12.35 2.72 -1.97
C ALA A 112 12.19 3.65 -3.18
N GLN A 113 11.45 4.76 -3.04
CA GLN A 113 11.38 5.81 -4.07
C GLN A 113 12.68 6.60 -4.16
N ALA A 114 13.22 7.05 -3.02
CA ALA A 114 14.49 7.77 -2.96
C ALA A 114 15.65 6.94 -3.55
N GLU A 115 15.75 5.66 -3.20
CA GLU A 115 16.77 4.75 -3.76
C GLU A 115 16.64 4.61 -5.29
N ARG A 116 15.41 4.61 -5.83
CA ARG A 116 15.18 4.57 -7.27
C ARG A 116 15.59 5.88 -7.94
N GLU A 117 15.29 7.01 -7.32
CA GLU A 117 15.69 8.33 -7.81
C GLU A 117 17.22 8.46 -7.84
N GLU A 118 17.91 8.05 -6.77
CA GLU A 118 19.38 8.03 -6.70
C GLU A 118 20.01 7.12 -7.77
N MET A 119 19.44 5.94 -8.01
CA MET A 119 19.91 5.04 -9.08
C MET A 119 19.74 5.68 -10.46
N ILE A 120 18.59 6.30 -10.73
CA ILE A 120 18.31 6.95 -12.02
C ILE A 120 19.25 8.15 -12.22
N GLU A 121 19.44 8.99 -11.20
CA GLU A 121 20.36 10.12 -11.25
C GLU A 121 21.79 9.65 -11.53
N THR A 122 22.28 8.64 -10.80
CA THR A 122 23.62 8.09 -11.00
C THR A 122 23.81 7.55 -12.41
N ILE A 123 22.84 6.77 -12.92
CA ILE A 123 22.89 6.23 -14.29
C ILE A 123 22.90 7.37 -15.32
N THR A 124 22.07 8.39 -15.13
CA THR A 124 21.94 9.52 -16.06
C THR A 124 23.22 10.35 -16.10
N VAL A 125 23.83 10.61 -14.94
CA VAL A 125 25.11 11.33 -14.82
C VAL A 125 26.24 10.53 -15.47
N VAL A 126 26.37 9.23 -15.16
CA VAL A 126 27.42 8.38 -15.73
C VAL A 126 27.28 8.23 -17.24
N ALA A 127 26.05 8.03 -17.75
CA ALA A 127 25.80 7.95 -19.18
C ALA A 127 26.09 9.27 -19.90
N GLY A 128 25.67 10.40 -19.31
CA GLY A 128 25.92 11.74 -19.86
C GLY A 128 27.41 12.08 -19.93
N VAL A 129 28.17 11.81 -18.86
CA VAL A 129 29.62 12.02 -18.83
C VAL A 129 30.33 11.07 -19.79
N GLY A 130 29.95 9.79 -19.83
CA GLY A 130 30.53 8.80 -20.75
C GLY A 130 30.34 9.18 -22.23
N LEU A 131 29.15 9.64 -22.60
CA LEU A 131 28.87 10.14 -23.95
C LEU A 131 29.65 11.42 -24.27
N GLY A 132 29.77 12.35 -23.31
CA GLY A 132 30.55 13.57 -23.49
C GLY A 132 32.04 13.30 -23.72
N VAL A 133 32.63 12.39 -22.95
CA VAL A 133 34.05 12.02 -23.08
C VAL A 133 34.32 11.29 -24.41
N THR A 134 33.46 10.34 -24.79
CA THR A 134 33.60 9.63 -26.06
C THR A 134 33.43 10.55 -27.27
N ALA A 135 32.49 11.49 -27.23
CA ALA A 135 32.32 12.52 -28.25
C ALA A 135 33.54 13.45 -28.35
N ALA A 136 34.09 13.88 -27.21
CA ALA A 136 35.29 14.73 -27.17
C ALA A 136 36.52 14.03 -27.75
N ILE A 137 36.75 12.76 -27.39
CA ILE A 137 37.84 11.95 -27.94
C ILE A 137 37.67 11.76 -29.45
N GLY A 138 36.45 11.43 -29.90
CA GLY A 138 36.13 11.29 -31.32
C GLY A 138 36.40 12.58 -32.12
N ALA A 139 36.03 13.74 -31.56
CA ALA A 139 36.29 15.04 -32.19
C ALA A 139 37.79 15.34 -32.31
N ILE A 140 38.59 15.02 -31.28
CA ILE A 140 40.05 15.22 -31.31
C ILE A 140 40.71 14.31 -32.35
N ILE A 141 40.33 13.03 -32.39
CA ILE A 141 40.86 12.08 -33.39
C ILE A 141 40.49 12.51 -34.81
N GLY A 142 39.25 12.95 -35.02
CA GLY A 142 38.80 13.48 -36.32
C GLY A 142 39.59 14.70 -36.78
N LEU A 143 39.86 15.65 -35.87
CA LEU A 143 40.68 16.82 -36.17
C LEU A 143 42.13 16.45 -36.52
N VAL A 144 42.73 15.52 -35.78
CA VAL A 144 44.10 15.04 -36.07
C VAL A 144 44.20 14.37 -37.44
N TRP A 145 43.19 13.58 -37.83
CA TRP A 145 43.14 12.99 -39.17
C TRP A 145 43.00 14.04 -40.26
N TYR A 146 42.16 15.06 -40.05
CA TYR A 146 41.96 16.14 -41.00
C TYR A 146 43.25 16.93 -41.28
N PHE A 147 44.03 17.26 -40.23
CA PHE A 147 45.30 17.98 -40.38
C PHE A 147 46.45 17.16 -40.96
N LYS A 148 46.36 15.82 -40.94
CA LYS A 148 47.41 14.91 -41.42
C LYS A 148 47.15 14.42 -42.85
N GLY A 149 45.93 14.59 -43.35
CA GLY A 149 45.51 14.25 -44.71
C GLY A 149 45.53 15.44 -45.70
N PHE A 150 46.02 16.60 -45.27
CA PHE A 150 46.33 17.77 -46.09
C PHE A 150 47.84 17.97 -46.12
#